data_AF-A0A420WGQ2-F1
#
_entry.id   AF-A0A420WGQ2-F1
#
_cell.length_a   1.000
_cell.length_b   1.000
_cell.length_c   1.000
_cell.angle_alpha   90.00
_cell.angle_beta   90.00
_cell.angle_gamma   90.00
#
_symmetry.space_group_name_H-M   'P 1'
#
loop_
_entity.id
_entity.type
_entity.pdbx_description
1 polymer ?
#
loop_
_entity_poly.entity_id
_entity_poly.type
_entity_poly.pdbx_seq_one_letter_code
_entity_poly.pdbx_strand_id
1 'polypeptide(L)'
;MTRCEPASTQNVTDAMSPGRQRLVAMMMLRRAREQRRQTTGDIAPLIGVSRQAVDSWEAGLCSPTFDNLLRWAYVLGCEVRIASVTPVSLDGRRT
;
A
#
# COMPACT_ATOMS: atom_id res chain seq x y z
N MET A 1 -21.85 43.54 20.79
CA MET A 1 -22.24 42.57 19.74
C MET A 1 -21.09 41.57 19.58
N THR A 2 -21.12 40.51 20.38
CA THR A 2 -20.06 39.50 20.45
C THR A 2 -20.28 38.48 19.34
N ARG A 3 -19.37 38.43 18.35
CA ARG A 3 -19.41 37.39 17.31
C ARG A 3 -18.80 36.11 17.87
N CYS A 4 -19.63 35.10 18.02
CA CYS A 4 -19.23 33.73 18.32
C CYS A 4 -18.67 33.12 17.03
N GLU A 5 -17.40 32.72 17.02
CA GLU A 5 -16.81 31.87 15.97
C GLU A 5 -16.92 30.41 16.42
N PRO A 6 -17.61 29.53 15.67
CA PRO A 6 -17.46 28.10 15.90
C PRO A 6 -16.66 27.43 14.79
N ALA A 7 -15.84 26.49 15.27
CA ALA A 7 -15.30 25.34 14.57
C ALA A 7 -14.22 25.61 13.50
N SER A 8 -13.01 25.87 14.01
CA SER A 8 -11.78 25.39 13.38
C SER A 8 -11.89 23.87 13.17
N THR A 9 -12.26 23.45 11.97
CA THR A 9 -12.37 22.03 11.60
C THR A 9 -10.99 21.54 11.20
N GLN A 10 -10.16 21.30 12.21
CA GLN A 10 -9.03 20.40 12.09
C GLN A 10 -9.55 18.95 12.00
N ASN A 11 -8.84 18.14 11.21
CA ASN A 11 -8.89 16.67 11.09
C ASN A 11 -9.93 16.03 10.16
N VAL A 12 -9.55 15.85 8.89
CA VAL A 12 -9.78 14.58 8.17
C VAL A 12 -8.66 14.36 7.12
N THR A 13 -7.45 13.99 7.55
CA THR A 13 -6.43 13.44 6.64
C THR A 13 -5.63 12.31 7.28
N ASP A 14 -6.30 11.51 8.09
CA ASP A 14 -5.78 10.24 8.65
C ASP A 14 -6.21 9.02 7.82
N ALA A 15 -6.81 9.25 6.64
CA ALA A 15 -7.20 8.22 5.70
C ALA A 15 -5.96 7.68 4.97
N MET A 16 -5.31 6.68 5.57
CA MET A 16 -4.21 5.87 5.03
C MET A 16 -3.07 6.67 4.36
N SER A 17 -2.06 7.06 5.15
CA SER A 17 -0.78 7.53 4.59
C SER A 17 -0.21 6.50 3.59
N PRO A 18 0.39 6.92 2.45
CA PRO A 18 1.01 6.04 1.47
C PRO A 18 2.07 5.09 2.06
N GLY A 19 2.71 5.48 3.16
CA GLY A 19 3.61 4.61 3.91
C GLY A 19 2.88 3.42 4.58
N ARG A 20 1.67 3.66 5.09
CA ARG A 20 0.84 2.65 5.78
C ARG A 20 0.25 1.63 4.79
N GLN A 21 -0.21 2.08 3.61
CA GLN A 21 -0.70 1.19 2.55
C GLN A 21 0.36 0.20 2.07
N ARG A 22 1.59 0.70 1.90
CA ARG A 22 2.73 -0.09 1.45
C ARG A 22 3.12 -1.18 2.45
N LEU A 23 3.11 -0.83 3.74
CA LEU A 23 3.45 -1.76 4.81
C LEU A 23 2.45 -2.91 4.91
N VAL A 24 1.15 -2.63 4.73
CA VAL A 24 0.10 -3.66 4.68
C VAL A 24 0.29 -4.58 3.47
N ALA A 25 0.58 -4.04 2.28
CA ALA A 25 0.78 -4.84 1.08
C ALA A 25 1.97 -5.82 1.22
N MET A 26 3.11 -5.35 1.76
CA MET A 26 4.27 -6.18 2.05
C MET A 26 3.97 -7.29 3.05
N MET A 27 3.25 -6.97 4.12
CA MET A 27 2.87 -7.96 5.13
C MET A 27 1.97 -9.06 4.56
N MET A 28 1.05 -8.70 3.66
CA MET A 28 0.15 -9.67 3.00
C MET A 28 0.91 -10.59 2.05
N LEU A 29 1.81 -10.05 1.22
CA LEU A 29 2.61 -10.86 0.28
C LEU A 29 3.58 -11.80 1.01
N ARG A 30 4.23 -11.32 2.08
CA ARG A 30 5.06 -12.16 2.95
C ARG A 30 4.25 -13.31 3.54
N ARG A 31 3.07 -13.03 4.09
CA ARG A 31 2.21 -14.06 4.67
C ARG A 31 1.77 -15.10 3.64
N ALA A 32 1.41 -14.66 2.43
CA ALA A 32 1.06 -15.56 1.33
C ALA A 32 2.24 -16.44 0.88
N ARG A 33 3.48 -15.93 0.92
CA ARG A 33 4.69 -16.72 0.68
C ARG A 33 4.90 -17.76 1.78
N GLU A 34 4.80 -17.36 3.04
CA GLU A 34 4.96 -18.27 4.19
C GLU A 34 3.91 -19.39 4.21
N GLN A 35 2.66 -19.10 3.83
CA GLN A 35 1.60 -20.11 3.69
C GLN A 35 1.91 -21.17 2.63
N ARG A 36 2.70 -20.81 1.62
CA ARG A 36 3.20 -21.73 0.59
C ARG A 36 4.51 -22.44 0.97
N ARG A 37 5.03 -22.19 2.17
CA ARG A 37 6.34 -22.72 2.65
C ARG A 37 7.50 -22.37 1.72
N GLN A 38 7.38 -21.27 0.97
CA GLN A 38 8.42 -20.79 0.07
C GLN A 38 9.40 -19.91 0.85
N THR A 39 10.70 -20.05 0.59
CA THR A 39 11.72 -19.14 1.08
C THR A 39 11.81 -17.89 0.21
N THR A 40 12.52 -16.85 0.67
CA THR A 40 12.81 -15.69 -0.16
C THR A 40 13.71 -16.03 -1.36
N GLY A 41 14.54 -17.07 -1.23
CA GLY A 41 15.34 -17.62 -2.34
C GLY A 41 14.51 -18.32 -3.41
N ASP A 42 13.40 -18.95 -3.04
CA ASP A 42 12.52 -19.65 -3.99
C ASP A 42 11.71 -18.66 -4.84
N ILE A 43 11.28 -17.55 -4.24
CA ILE A 43 10.38 -16.61 -4.92
C ILE A 43 11.10 -15.51 -5.70
N ALA A 44 12.28 -15.09 -5.25
CA ALA A 44 13.07 -14.05 -5.90
C ALA A 44 13.31 -14.30 -7.41
N PRO A 45 13.73 -15.50 -7.86
CA PRO A 45 13.91 -15.77 -9.28
C PRO A 45 12.59 -15.75 -10.06
N LEU A 46 11.47 -16.11 -9.43
CA LEU A 46 10.14 -16.08 -10.07
C LEU A 46 9.65 -14.65 -10.31
N ILE A 47 10.02 -13.71 -9.44
CA ILE A 47 9.73 -12.28 -9.60
C ILE A 47 10.74 -11.62 -10.56
N GLY A 48 11.92 -12.21 -10.74
CA GLY A 48 13.01 -11.67 -11.54
C GLY A 48 13.91 -10.70 -10.76
N VAL A 49 14.08 -10.90 -9.45
CA VAL A 49 14.88 -10.04 -8.59
C VAL A 49 15.85 -10.84 -7.72
N SER A 50 16.75 -10.14 -7.01
CA SER A 50 17.66 -10.79 -6.07
C SER A 50 16.93 -11.19 -4.78
N ARG A 51 17.41 -12.25 -4.12
CA ARG A 51 16.94 -12.65 -2.79
C ARG A 51 17.02 -11.48 -1.79
N GLN A 52 18.12 -10.73 -1.84
CA GLN A 52 18.36 -9.58 -0.96
C GLN A 52 17.34 -8.46 -1.16
N ALA A 53 16.82 -8.28 -2.38
CA ALA A 53 15.74 -7.33 -2.63
C ALA A 53 14.47 -7.75 -1.88
N VAL A 54 14.08 -9.02 -1.99
CA VAL A 54 12.90 -9.57 -1.28
C VAL A 54 13.09 -9.46 0.24
N ASP A 55 14.25 -9.85 0.77
CA ASP A 55 14.55 -9.74 2.21
C ASP A 55 14.45 -8.27 2.69
N SER A 56 14.94 -7.31 1.90
CA SER A 56 14.90 -5.88 2.24
C SER A 56 13.48 -5.30 2.19
N TRP A 57 12.66 -5.76 1.25
CA TRP A 57 11.25 -5.38 1.16
C TRP A 57 10.44 -5.91 2.34
N GLU A 58 10.65 -7.18 2.71
CA GLU A 58 9.95 -7.80 3.84
C GLU A 58 10.39 -7.22 5.20
N ALA A 59 11.64 -6.76 5.31
CA ALA A 59 12.15 -6.05 6.48
C ALA A 59 11.73 -4.56 6.51
N GLY A 60 11.10 -4.04 5.45
CA GLY A 60 10.70 -2.64 5.35
C GLY A 60 11.86 -1.66 5.14
N LEU A 61 13.06 -2.15 4.79
CA LEU A 61 14.25 -1.33 4.55
C LEU A 61 14.14 -0.54 3.23
N CYS A 62 13.46 -1.10 2.24
CA CYS A 62 13.18 -0.42 0.98
C CYS A 62 11.82 -0.84 0.41
N SER A 63 11.37 -0.13 -0.61
CA SER A 63 10.06 -0.36 -1.23
C SER A 63 10.22 -0.98 -2.62
N PRO A 64 9.47 -2.04 -2.97
CA PRO A 64 9.42 -2.50 -4.34
C PRO A 64 8.75 -1.46 -5.23
N THR A 65 9.09 -1.48 -6.51
CA THR A 65 8.32 -0.77 -7.54
C THR A 65 6.92 -1.39 -7.66
N PHE A 66 6.00 -0.65 -8.25
CA PHE A 66 4.65 -1.17 -8.53
C PHE A 66 4.68 -2.43 -9.41
N ASP A 67 5.57 -2.46 -10.41
CA ASP A 67 5.78 -3.61 -11.28
C ASP A 67 6.29 -4.85 -10.53
N ASN A 68 7.25 -4.67 -9.62
CA ASN A 68 7.72 -5.77 -8.75
C ASN A 68 6.60 -6.28 -7.84
N LEU A 69 5.78 -5.38 -7.28
CA LEU A 69 4.64 -5.74 -6.45
C LEU A 69 3.62 -6.58 -7.24
N LEU A 70 3.31 -6.19 -8.48
CA LEU A 70 2.40 -6.92 -9.35
C LEU A 70 2.94 -8.31 -9.71
N ARG A 71 4.21 -8.42 -10.11
CA ARG A 71 4.85 -9.72 -10.40
C ARG A 71 4.82 -10.63 -9.18
N TRP A 72 5.11 -10.08 -8.01
CA TRP A 72 5.08 -10.83 -6.76
C TRP A 72 3.68 -11.33 -6.43
N ALA A 73 2.66 -10.46 -6.52
CA ALA A 73 1.27 -10.87 -6.34
C ALA A 73 0.86 -11.94 -7.35
N TYR A 74 1.25 -11.81 -8.61
CA TYR A 74 0.97 -12.77 -9.67
C TYR A 74 1.56 -14.16 -9.38
N VAL A 75 2.85 -14.23 -9.02
CA VAL A 75 3.53 -15.49 -8.64
C VAL A 75 2.85 -16.12 -7.42
N LEU A 76 2.38 -15.30 -6.49
CA LEU A 76 1.62 -15.73 -5.32
C LEU A 76 0.12 -15.89 -5.59
N GLY A 77 -0.37 -15.82 -6.83
CA GLY A 77 -1.80 -15.95 -7.15
C GLY A 77 -2.70 -15.02 -6.31
N CYS A 78 -2.22 -13.83 -5.95
CA CYS A 78 -2.95 -12.83 -5.18
C CYS A 78 -3.61 -11.81 -6.11
N GLU A 79 -4.81 -11.37 -5.75
CA GLU A 79 -5.49 -10.25 -6.40
C GLU A 79 -4.99 -8.92 -5.81
N VAL A 80 -4.65 -7.96 -6.66
CA VAL A 80 -4.32 -6.58 -6.24
C VAL A 80 -5.53 -5.70 -6.52
N ARG A 81 -6.13 -5.17 -5.45
CA ARG A 81 -7.28 -4.27 -5.54
C ARG A 81 -6.87 -2.83 -5.26
N ILE A 82 -7.14 -1.94 -6.21
CA ILE A 82 -6.99 -0.50 -6.03
C ILE A 82 -8.37 0.05 -5.64
N ALA A 83 -8.52 0.48 -4.39
CA ALA A 83 -9.73 1.18 -3.97
C ALA A 83 -9.56 2.68 -4.26
N SER A 84 -10.41 3.25 -5.12
CA SER A 84 -10.46 4.69 -5.30
C SER A 84 -10.95 5.35 -4.00
N VAL A 85 -10.23 6.37 -3.55
CA VAL A 85 -10.78 7.33 -2.59
C VAL A 85 -11.93 8.04 -3.31
N THR A 86 -13.11 8.12 -2.69
CA THR A 86 -14.28 8.80 -3.26
C THR A 86 -13.89 10.17 -3.80
N PRO A 87 -14.24 10.52 -5.05
CA PRO A 87 -13.98 11.86 -5.55
C PRO A 87 -14.68 12.87 -4.66
N VAL A 88 -13.92 13.83 -4.11
CA VAL A 88 -14.49 15.03 -3.50
C VAL A 88 -15.41 15.66 -4.56
N SER A 89 -16.71 15.74 -4.25
CA SER A 89 -17.64 16.49 -5.09
C SER A 89 -17.26 17.95 -5.03
N LEU A 90 -16.77 18.50 -6.16
CA LEU A 90 -16.60 19.94 -6.34
C LEU A 90 -17.94 20.59 -6.71
N ASP A 91 -18.99 20.35 -5.92
CA ASP A 91 -20.24 21.09 -6.08
C ASP A 91 -20.25 22.27 -5.12
N GLY A 92 -19.77 23.41 -5.62
CA GLY A 92 -19.59 24.63 -4.84
C GLY A 92 -19.61 25.90 -5.67
N ARG A 93 -20.78 26.20 -6.26
CA ARG A 93 -21.29 27.54 -6.66
C ARG A 93 -20.40 28.42 -7.55
N ARG A 94 -20.88 28.62 -8.79
CA ARG A 94 -20.80 29.93 -9.43
C ARG A 94 -22.08 30.19 -10.23
N THR A 95 -23.05 30.84 -9.58
CA THR A 95 -24.12 31.63 -10.19
C THR A 95 -24.25 32.90 -9.39
#